data_AF-A0A3B9FNR6-F1
#
_entry.id   AF-A0A3B9FNR6-F1
#
_cell.length_a   1.000
_cell.length_b   1.000
_cell.length_c   1.000
_cell.angle_alpha   90.00
_cell.angle_beta   90.00
_cell.angle_gamma   90.00
#
_symmetry.space_group_name_H-M   'P 1'
#
loop_
_entity.id
_entity.type
_entity.pdbx_description
1 polymer ?
#
loop_
_entity_poly.entity_id
_entity_poly.type
_entity_poly.pdbx_seq_one_letter_code
_entity_poly.pdbx_strand_id
1 'polypeptide(L)'
;MKNKNKPTQQKIFPAQIEKGIYIDFEGFKDKSPSILGLLYDNQFEQIVLDADLEEAARHRGLLRMNLESAIRRVLEIAGGKRRKIFAFSEHERKVVLRHTNFQRSFSRRYRNVRIIAKSWINRNNPENRPEDWGLKSIMKYVGPQIPSPLEEHSPTYRLREVKAMLLKRKAYASLTKVKKNHWESLLAYNEWDCRALPKLLRKTL
;
A
#
# COMPACT_ATOMS: atom_id res chain seq x y z
N MET A 1 -27.68 6.26 27.00
CA MET A 1 -26.51 5.42 26.66
C MET A 1 -26.61 4.99 25.20
N LYS A 2 -25.76 5.52 24.29
CA LYS A 2 -25.77 5.11 22.87
C LYS A 2 -24.80 3.95 22.67
N ASN A 3 -25.35 2.74 22.61
CA ASN A 3 -24.63 1.54 22.24
C ASN A 3 -24.29 1.64 20.74
N LYS A 4 -23.11 2.20 20.42
CA LYS A 4 -22.59 2.19 19.05
C LYS A 4 -22.16 0.76 18.75
N ASN A 5 -22.95 0.04 17.95
CA ASN A 5 -22.54 -1.21 17.30
C ASN A 5 -21.20 -0.97 16.60
N LYS A 6 -20.09 -1.24 17.29
CA LYS A 6 -18.78 -1.34 16.67
C LYS A 6 -18.90 -2.52 15.70
N PRO A 7 -18.61 -2.35 14.40
CA PRO A 7 -18.62 -3.48 13.48
C PRO A 7 -17.71 -4.56 14.07
N THR A 8 -18.28 -5.73 14.32
CA THR A 8 -17.56 -6.91 14.78
C THR A 8 -16.41 -7.14 13.81
N GLN A 9 -15.19 -6.89 14.28
CA GLN A 9 -13.99 -7.13 13.50
C GLN A 9 -14.00 -8.62 13.16
N GLN A 10 -14.17 -8.97 11.88
CA GLN A 10 -14.12 -10.37 11.46
C GLN A 10 -12.75 -10.92 11.85
N LYS A 11 -12.75 -11.96 12.69
CA LYS A 11 -11.56 -12.69 13.12
C LYS A 11 -10.76 -13.06 11.87
N ILE A 12 -9.52 -12.58 11.79
CA ILE A 12 -8.57 -12.98 10.74
C ILE A 12 -7.87 -14.25 11.23
N PHE A 13 -7.65 -15.19 10.31
CA PHE A 13 -6.96 -16.45 10.60
C PHE A 13 -5.58 -16.47 9.91
N PRO A 14 -4.60 -17.22 10.45
CA PRO A 14 -3.26 -17.34 9.85
C PRO A 14 -3.29 -17.72 8.35
N ALA A 15 -4.12 -18.67 7.96
CA ALA A 15 -4.28 -19.07 6.55
C ALA A 15 -4.76 -17.93 5.63
N GLN A 16 -5.49 -16.94 6.16
CA GLN A 16 -5.90 -15.76 5.39
C GLN A 16 -4.76 -14.76 5.21
N ILE A 17 -3.80 -14.71 6.14
CA ILE A 17 -2.55 -13.94 5.99
C ILE A 17 -1.69 -14.61 4.91
N GLU A 18 -1.46 -15.91 5.01
CA GLU A 18 -0.60 -16.63 4.05
C GLU A 18 -1.09 -16.51 2.61
N LYS A 19 -2.42 -16.59 2.42
CA LYS A 19 -3.07 -16.42 1.11
C LYS A 19 -3.51 -14.97 0.86
N GLY A 20 -3.05 -14.02 1.66
CA GLY A 20 -3.44 -12.62 1.59
C GLY A 20 -2.92 -11.95 0.32
N ILE A 21 -3.64 -10.92 -0.12
CA ILE A 21 -3.17 -9.95 -1.10
C ILE A 21 -2.93 -8.66 -0.35
N TYR A 22 -1.74 -8.11 -0.47
CA TYR A 22 -1.31 -6.89 0.22
C TYR A 22 -1.12 -5.80 -0.80
N ILE A 23 -1.77 -4.66 -0.57
CA ILE A 23 -1.71 -3.53 -1.47
C ILE A 23 -1.31 -2.27 -0.74
N ASP A 24 -0.69 -1.38 -1.50
CA ASP A 24 -0.42 -0.02 -1.09
C ASP A 24 -0.48 0.92 -2.31
N PHE A 25 -1.03 2.12 -2.12
CA PHE A 25 -1.09 3.14 -3.17
C PHE A 25 -0.13 4.28 -2.86
N GLU A 26 0.66 4.65 -3.87
CA GLU A 26 1.40 5.90 -3.85
C GLU A 26 0.75 6.93 -4.75
N GLY A 27 0.65 8.16 -4.25
CA GLY A 27 -0.02 9.22 -4.99
C GLY A 27 -0.13 10.53 -4.23
N PHE A 28 -0.89 11.44 -4.83
CA PHE A 28 -1.24 12.72 -4.22
C PHE A 28 -2.60 12.62 -3.55
N LYS A 29 -2.73 13.29 -2.41
CA LYS A 29 -4.00 13.40 -1.69
C LYS A 29 -5.11 13.89 -2.64
N ASP A 30 -6.26 13.23 -2.59
CA ASP A 30 -7.46 13.53 -3.37
C ASP A 30 -7.34 13.42 -4.90
N LYS A 31 -6.26 12.81 -5.41
CA LYS A 31 -6.12 12.42 -6.82
C LYS A 31 -6.19 10.91 -6.98
N SER A 32 -6.36 10.46 -8.23
CA SER A 32 -6.10 9.05 -8.56
C SER A 32 -4.64 8.71 -8.18
N PRO A 33 -4.38 7.54 -7.59
CA PRO A 33 -3.02 7.11 -7.26
C PRO A 33 -2.17 6.99 -8.51
N SER A 34 -0.86 7.14 -8.33
CA SER A 34 0.13 7.06 -9.41
C SER A 34 0.79 5.70 -9.50
N ILE A 35 0.89 4.96 -8.39
CA ILE A 35 1.47 3.61 -8.34
C ILE A 35 0.62 2.73 -7.41
N LEU A 36 0.47 1.47 -7.78
CA LEU A 36 -0.03 0.40 -6.93
C LEU A 36 1.08 -0.61 -6.67
N GLY A 37 1.39 -0.85 -5.40
CA GLY A 37 2.14 -2.00 -4.95
C GLY A 37 1.20 -3.18 -4.71
N LEU A 38 1.60 -4.38 -5.14
CA LEU A 38 0.80 -5.58 -5.06
C LEU A 38 1.67 -6.78 -4.66
N LEU A 39 1.43 -7.34 -3.47
CA LEU A 39 2.12 -8.53 -2.97
C LEU A 39 1.13 -9.67 -2.74
N TYR A 40 1.41 -10.83 -3.34
CA TYR A 40 0.63 -12.07 -3.15
C TYR A 40 1.51 -13.28 -3.47
N ASP A 41 1.30 -14.42 -2.81
CA ASP A 41 2.11 -15.64 -3.02
C ASP A 41 3.63 -15.38 -2.96
N ASN A 42 4.05 -14.45 -2.10
CA ASN A 42 5.43 -13.97 -1.96
C ASN A 42 6.02 -13.26 -3.21
N GLN A 43 5.22 -13.06 -4.26
CA GLN A 43 5.54 -12.29 -5.45
C GLN A 43 5.11 -10.84 -5.27
N PHE A 44 5.99 -9.91 -5.61
CA PHE A 44 5.72 -8.49 -5.56
C PHE A 44 5.71 -7.90 -6.98
N GLU A 45 4.67 -7.11 -7.27
CA GLU A 45 4.48 -6.38 -8.51
C GLU A 45 4.24 -4.90 -8.19
N GLN A 46 4.74 -4.03 -9.07
CA GLN A 46 4.40 -2.61 -9.07
C GLN A 46 3.76 -2.23 -10.39
N ILE A 47 2.69 -1.47 -10.28
CA ILE A 47 1.87 -1.06 -11.41
C ILE A 47 1.81 0.45 -11.43
N VAL A 48 2.27 1.06 -12.51
CA VAL A 48 2.17 2.49 -12.75
C VAL A 48 0.79 2.82 -13.30
N LEU A 49 0.10 3.72 -12.61
CA LEU A 49 -1.28 4.12 -12.88
C LEU A 49 -1.38 5.48 -13.59
N ASP A 50 -0.40 6.35 -13.33
CA ASP A 50 -0.30 7.70 -13.88
C ASP A 50 0.35 7.67 -15.27
N ALA A 51 -0.34 8.23 -16.27
CA ALA A 51 0.18 8.29 -17.64
C ALA A 51 1.45 9.15 -17.74
N ASP A 52 1.58 10.16 -16.88
CA ASP A 52 2.74 11.06 -16.90
C ASP A 52 4.04 10.37 -16.43
N LEU A 53 3.94 9.13 -15.93
CA LEU A 53 5.06 8.31 -15.47
C LEU A 53 5.38 7.15 -16.42
N GLU A 54 4.75 7.08 -17.59
CA GLU A 54 4.92 5.96 -18.53
C GLU A 54 6.38 5.71 -18.90
N GLU A 55 7.16 6.77 -19.15
CA GLU A 55 8.59 6.66 -19.45
C GLU A 55 9.39 6.02 -18.31
N ALA A 56 9.06 6.34 -17.06
CA ALA A 56 9.71 5.74 -15.90
C ALA A 56 9.29 4.27 -15.72
N ALA A 57 8.02 3.97 -15.99
CA ALA A 57 7.50 2.60 -16.00
C ALA A 57 8.25 1.75 -17.04
N ARG A 58 8.32 2.23 -18.29
CA ARG A 58 8.98 1.54 -19.41
C ARG A 58 10.45 1.28 -19.12
N HIS A 59 11.17 2.28 -18.59
CA HIS A 59 12.58 2.11 -18.26
C HIS A 59 12.84 1.03 -17.21
N ARG A 60 11.94 0.89 -16.21
CA ARG A 60 12.04 -0.16 -15.18
C ARG A 60 11.35 -1.47 -15.56
N GLY A 61 10.73 -1.56 -16.74
CA GLY A 61 9.95 -2.74 -17.16
C GLY A 61 8.68 -2.96 -16.33
N LEU A 62 8.12 -1.89 -15.74
CA LEU A 62 6.90 -1.98 -14.93
C LEU A 62 5.65 -1.95 -15.81
N LEU A 63 4.60 -2.62 -15.34
CA LEU A 63 3.30 -2.58 -16.00
C LEU A 63 2.67 -1.19 -15.87
N ARG A 64 2.06 -0.73 -16.97
CA ARG A 64 1.26 0.49 -17.01
C ARG A 64 -0.19 0.14 -17.31
N MET A 65 -1.11 0.56 -16.45
CA MET A 65 -2.56 0.36 -16.65
C MET A 65 -3.34 1.47 -15.95
N ASN A 66 -4.64 1.61 -16.21
CA ASN A 66 -5.47 2.54 -15.44
C ASN A 66 -5.88 1.90 -14.10
N LEU A 67 -6.35 2.73 -13.15
CA LEU A 67 -6.76 2.27 -11.82
C LEU A 67 -7.83 1.17 -11.89
N GLU A 68 -8.81 1.29 -12.78
CA GLU A 68 -9.89 0.32 -12.90
C GLU A 68 -9.36 -1.07 -13.30
N SER A 69 -8.48 -1.12 -14.30
CA SER A 69 -7.85 -2.37 -14.76
C SER A 69 -6.96 -2.98 -13.68
N ALA A 70 -6.22 -2.15 -12.94
CA ALA A 70 -5.40 -2.60 -11.82
C ALA A 70 -6.25 -3.22 -10.69
N ILE A 71 -7.36 -2.59 -10.32
CA ILE A 71 -8.27 -3.14 -9.30
C ILE A 71 -8.99 -4.40 -9.79
N ARG A 72 -9.35 -4.47 -11.07
CA ARG A 72 -9.91 -5.68 -11.67
C ARG A 72 -8.94 -6.86 -11.53
N ARG A 73 -7.66 -6.66 -11.86
CA ARG A 73 -6.58 -7.65 -11.67
C ARG A 73 -6.48 -8.09 -10.21
N VAL A 74 -6.47 -7.15 -9.25
CA VAL A 74 -6.47 -7.48 -7.81
C VAL A 74 -7.66 -8.36 -7.44
N LEU A 75 -8.85 -8.07 -7.98
CA LEU A 75 -10.07 -8.84 -7.70
C LEU A 75 -10.09 -10.21 -8.37
N GLU A 76 -9.50 -10.36 -9.55
CA GLU A 76 -9.32 -11.65 -10.23
C GLU A 76 -8.40 -12.56 -9.41
N ILE A 77 -7.25 -12.05 -8.98
CA ILE A 77 -6.33 -12.75 -8.06
C ILE A 77 -7.06 -13.11 -6.76
N ALA A 78 -7.89 -12.21 -6.23
CA ALA A 78 -8.65 -12.47 -5.01
C ALA A 78 -9.80 -13.47 -5.19
N GLY A 79 -10.41 -13.49 -6.38
CA GLY A 79 -11.58 -14.28 -6.73
C GLY A 79 -11.26 -15.77 -6.76
N GLY A 80 -10.20 -16.16 -7.46
CA GLY A 80 -9.86 -17.57 -7.69
C GLY A 80 -9.63 -18.39 -6.41
N LYS A 81 -9.23 -17.74 -5.30
CA LYS A 81 -8.86 -18.41 -4.04
C LYS A 81 -9.58 -17.86 -2.80
N ARG A 82 -10.65 -17.06 -2.98
CA ARG A 82 -11.39 -16.36 -1.90
C ARG A 82 -10.47 -15.57 -0.95
N ARG A 83 -9.42 -14.96 -1.49
CA ARG A 83 -8.39 -14.24 -0.72
C ARG A 83 -8.92 -12.96 -0.09
N LYS A 84 -8.29 -12.54 1.00
CA LYS A 84 -8.51 -11.22 1.61
C LYS A 84 -7.54 -10.21 1.02
N ILE A 85 -7.99 -8.97 0.90
CA ILE A 85 -7.19 -7.84 0.45
C ILE A 85 -6.86 -7.03 1.69
N PHE A 86 -5.58 -6.90 2.01
CA PHE A 86 -5.08 -6.17 3.15
C PHE A 86 -4.41 -4.89 2.67
N ALA A 87 -4.73 -3.79 3.33
CA ALA A 87 -4.00 -2.55 3.21
C ALA A 87 -3.81 -1.95 4.60
N PHE A 88 -2.85 -1.03 4.73
CA PHE A 88 -2.53 -0.49 6.05
C PHE A 88 -3.72 0.27 6.66
N SER A 89 -4.37 1.14 5.90
CA SER A 89 -5.35 2.11 6.43
C SER A 89 -6.74 1.95 5.80
N GLU A 90 -7.57 3.00 5.81
CA GLU A 90 -8.82 3.05 5.02
C GLU A 90 -8.61 3.76 3.66
N HIS A 91 -7.42 4.32 3.43
CA HIS A 91 -7.15 5.17 2.28
C HIS A 91 -7.37 4.41 0.97
N GLU A 92 -6.83 3.20 0.85
CA GLU A 92 -6.90 2.39 -0.36
C GLU A 92 -8.35 2.03 -0.68
N ARG A 93 -9.13 1.65 0.34
CA ARG A 93 -10.58 1.42 0.17
C ARG A 93 -11.28 2.68 -0.32
N LYS A 94 -11.02 3.85 0.28
CA LYS A 94 -11.65 5.12 -0.14
C LYS A 94 -11.31 5.47 -1.58
N VAL A 95 -10.07 5.26 -2.02
CA VAL A 95 -9.65 5.47 -3.41
C VAL A 95 -10.46 4.57 -4.36
N VAL A 96 -10.55 3.27 -4.07
CA VAL A 96 -11.33 2.33 -4.90
C VAL A 96 -12.81 2.70 -4.92
N LEU A 97 -13.37 3.10 -3.78
CA LEU A 97 -14.77 3.52 -3.67
C LEU A 97 -15.09 4.76 -4.50
N ARG A 98 -14.15 5.72 -4.56
CA ARG A 98 -14.31 7.00 -5.24
C ARG A 98 -14.07 6.92 -6.75
N HIS A 99 -13.16 6.06 -7.18
CA HIS A 99 -12.63 6.11 -8.55
C HIS A 99 -12.91 4.86 -9.39
N THR A 100 -13.63 3.86 -8.87
CA THR A 100 -13.93 2.63 -9.61
C THR A 100 -15.34 2.12 -9.33
N ASN A 101 -15.86 1.24 -10.19
CA ASN A 101 -17.16 0.57 -10.01
C ASN A 101 -17.09 -0.75 -9.22
N PHE A 102 -15.99 -1.00 -8.50
CA PHE A 102 -15.76 -2.27 -7.79
C PHE A 102 -16.08 -2.21 -6.29
N GLN A 103 -16.85 -1.23 -5.85
CA GLN A 103 -17.04 -0.89 -4.44
C GLN A 103 -17.45 -2.09 -3.57
N ARG A 104 -18.47 -2.82 -4.03
CA ARG A 104 -19.04 -3.98 -3.32
C ARG A 104 -18.04 -5.15 -3.28
N SER A 105 -17.49 -5.52 -4.43
CA SER A 105 -16.58 -6.67 -4.58
C SER A 105 -15.27 -6.48 -3.81
N PHE A 106 -14.74 -5.26 -3.82
CA PHE A 106 -13.53 -4.89 -3.10
C PHE A 106 -13.78 -4.83 -1.59
N SER A 107 -14.81 -4.09 -1.14
CA SER A 107 -15.11 -3.91 0.29
C SER A 107 -15.39 -5.23 1.01
N ARG A 108 -16.02 -6.20 0.34
CA ARG A 108 -16.27 -7.53 0.92
C ARG A 108 -14.99 -8.27 1.32
N ARG A 109 -13.90 -8.02 0.60
CA ARG A 109 -12.59 -8.70 0.78
C ARG A 109 -11.58 -7.86 1.56
N TYR A 110 -11.78 -6.55 1.59
CA TYR A 110 -10.89 -5.60 2.21
C TYR A 110 -10.76 -5.78 3.73
N ARG A 111 -9.53 -5.63 4.24
CA ARG A 111 -9.18 -5.66 5.65
C ARG A 111 -8.18 -4.57 5.95
N ASN A 112 -8.50 -3.78 6.98
CA ASN A 112 -7.67 -2.70 7.48
C ASN A 112 -6.71 -3.24 8.55
N VAL A 113 -5.41 -3.29 8.21
CA VAL A 113 -4.38 -3.85 9.09
C VAL A 113 -4.15 -2.97 10.32
N ARG A 114 -4.19 -1.64 10.17
CA ARG A 114 -4.00 -0.69 11.30
C ARG A 114 -5.04 -0.88 12.39
N ILE A 115 -6.30 -1.16 12.04
CA ILE A 115 -7.36 -1.42 13.03
C ILE A 115 -7.08 -2.71 13.81
N ILE A 116 -6.62 -3.77 13.13
CA ILE A 116 -6.26 -5.06 13.74
C ILE A 116 -5.10 -4.86 14.71
N ALA A 117 -3.99 -4.28 14.23
CA ALA A 117 -2.80 -4.01 15.02
C ALA A 117 -3.12 -3.13 16.24
N LYS A 118 -3.87 -2.03 16.05
CA LYS A 118 -4.29 -1.16 17.15
C LYS A 118 -5.11 -1.89 18.21
N SER A 119 -5.99 -2.79 17.80
CA SER A 119 -6.80 -3.57 18.73
C SER A 119 -5.95 -4.54 19.54
N TRP A 120 -4.94 -5.18 18.93
CA TRP A 120 -4.00 -6.05 19.61
C TRP A 120 -3.10 -5.29 20.60
N ILE A 121 -2.52 -4.16 20.18
CA ILE A 121 -1.65 -3.32 21.02
C ILE A 121 -2.40 -2.86 22.28
N ASN A 122 -3.61 -2.32 22.09
CA ASN A 122 -4.41 -1.83 23.22
C ASN A 122 -4.83 -2.93 24.21
N ARG A 123 -4.86 -4.19 23.78
CA ARG A 123 -5.20 -5.33 24.64
C ARG A 123 -4.00 -5.89 25.39
N ASN A 124 -2.82 -5.90 24.78
CA ASN A 124 -1.65 -6.59 25.32
C ASN A 124 -0.68 -5.68 26.07
N ASN A 125 -0.57 -4.40 25.70
CA ASN A 125 0.36 -3.47 26.34
C ASN A 125 -0.10 -2.01 26.13
N PRO A 126 -1.15 -1.58 26.83
CA PRO A 126 -1.75 -0.26 26.65
C PRO A 126 -0.88 0.89 27.16
N GLU A 127 0.13 0.63 27.99
CA GLU A 127 0.97 1.67 28.60
C GLU A 127 2.14 2.09 27.71
N ASN A 128 2.67 1.17 26.91
CA ASN A 128 3.78 1.44 25.99
C ASN A 128 3.29 1.53 24.54
N ARG A 129 2.30 2.37 24.25
CA ARG A 129 1.80 2.52 22.87
C ARG A 129 2.85 3.14 21.96
N PRO A 130 2.81 2.87 20.64
CA PRO A 130 3.66 3.59 19.70
C PRO A 130 3.34 5.09 19.72
N GLU A 131 4.36 5.92 19.45
CA GLU A 131 4.28 7.39 19.43
C GLU A 131 3.16 7.88 18.50
N ASP A 132 3.00 7.21 17.35
CA ASP A 132 1.88 7.39 16.44
C ASP A 132 1.40 6.04 15.87
N TRP A 133 0.26 6.06 15.18
CA TRP A 133 -0.36 4.86 14.61
C TRP A 133 -0.05 4.64 13.13
N GLY A 134 1.04 5.23 12.63
CA GLY A 134 1.62 5.00 11.32
C GLY A 134 2.34 3.65 11.24
N LEU A 135 2.55 3.18 10.01
CA LEU A 135 3.09 1.84 9.80
C LEU A 135 4.50 1.71 10.35
N LYS A 136 5.39 2.68 10.11
CA LYS A 136 6.76 2.71 10.66
C LYS A 136 6.76 2.63 12.19
N SER A 137 5.96 3.45 12.86
CA SER A 137 5.88 3.51 14.32
C SER A 137 5.30 2.24 14.93
N ILE A 138 4.27 1.65 14.32
CA ILE A 138 3.74 0.35 14.74
C ILE A 138 4.75 -0.78 14.49
N MET A 139 5.46 -0.77 13.37
CA MET A 139 6.48 -1.79 13.06
C MET A 139 7.65 -1.75 14.04
N LYS A 140 8.16 -0.54 14.34
CA LYS A 140 9.18 -0.32 15.38
C LYS A 140 8.74 -0.86 16.74
N TYR A 141 7.44 -0.76 17.03
CA TYR A 141 6.86 -1.28 18.26
C TYR A 141 6.79 -2.82 18.31
N VAL A 142 6.38 -3.49 17.23
CA VAL A 142 6.16 -4.96 17.24
C VAL A 142 7.41 -5.80 16.99
N GLY A 143 8.55 -5.21 16.64
CA GLY A 143 9.79 -5.97 16.46
C GLY A 143 10.97 -5.17 15.88
N PRO A 144 12.17 -5.77 15.89
CA PRO A 144 13.40 -5.09 15.50
C PRO A 144 13.38 -4.68 14.02
N GLN A 145 13.45 -3.36 13.83
CA GLN A 145 13.89 -2.58 12.68
C GLN A 145 13.83 -3.31 11.32
N ILE A 146 12.76 -3.09 10.55
CA ILE A 146 12.92 -3.12 9.10
C ILE A 146 13.50 -1.75 8.75
N PRO A 147 14.75 -1.66 8.23
CA PRO A 147 15.27 -0.37 7.80
C PRO A 147 14.27 0.19 6.79
N SER A 148 13.69 1.35 7.11
CA SER A 148 13.05 2.16 6.09
C SER A 148 14.20 2.65 5.24
N PRO A 149 14.33 2.25 3.95
CA PRO A 149 15.47 2.66 3.14
C PRO A 149 15.56 4.19 2.92
N LEU A 150 14.60 4.95 3.45
CA LEU A 150 14.30 6.31 3.03
C LEU A 150 13.90 7.16 4.23
N GLU A 151 14.85 7.92 4.76
CA GLU A 151 14.60 8.82 5.89
C GLU A 151 14.51 10.30 5.46
N GLU A 152 15.06 10.66 4.30
CA GLU A 152 15.29 12.07 3.99
C GLU A 152 14.09 12.81 3.38
N HIS A 153 13.22 12.10 2.63
CA HIS A 153 12.07 12.70 1.94
C HIS A 153 10.82 11.82 1.97
N SER A 154 9.64 12.42 1.79
CA SER A 154 8.38 11.68 1.68
C SER A 154 8.20 11.06 0.29
N PRO A 155 7.48 9.93 0.17
CA PRO A 155 7.12 9.32 -1.12
C PRO A 155 6.47 10.31 -2.08
N THR A 156 5.52 11.11 -1.59
CA THR A 156 4.81 12.14 -2.37
C THR A 156 5.75 13.22 -2.90
N TYR A 157 6.79 13.61 -2.14
CA TYR A 157 7.81 14.55 -2.62
C TYR A 157 8.60 13.94 -3.76
N ARG A 158 9.12 12.71 -3.60
CA ARG A 158 9.86 12.01 -4.67
C ARG A 158 9.04 11.88 -5.94
N LEU A 159 7.79 11.43 -5.81
CA LEU A 159 6.84 11.30 -6.91
C LEU A 159 6.65 12.63 -7.66
N ARG A 160 6.46 13.73 -6.92
CA ARG A 160 6.32 15.08 -7.51
C ARG A 160 7.53 15.48 -8.33
N GLU A 161 8.72 15.29 -7.78
CA GLU A 161 9.97 15.70 -8.42
C GLU A 161 10.26 14.89 -9.69
N VAL A 162 9.99 13.57 -9.66
CA VAL A 162 10.11 12.70 -10.84
C VAL A 162 9.11 13.13 -11.92
N LYS A 163 7.83 13.27 -11.54
CA LYS A 163 6.76 13.65 -12.46
C LYS A 163 7.02 15.00 -13.11
N ALA A 164 7.39 16.02 -12.33
CA ALA A 164 7.69 17.35 -12.84
C ALA A 164 8.82 17.32 -13.88
N MET A 165 9.88 16.53 -13.62
CA MET A 165 11.00 16.45 -14.54
C MET A 165 10.69 15.64 -15.80
N LEU A 166 9.89 14.57 -15.70
CA LEU A 166 9.39 13.82 -16.86
C LEU A 166 8.49 14.69 -17.74
N LEU A 167 7.60 15.49 -17.16
CA LEU A 167 6.75 16.40 -17.93
C LEU A 167 7.57 17.42 -18.70
N LYS A 168 8.70 17.89 -18.13
CA LYS A 168 9.63 18.84 -18.77
C LYS A 168 10.50 18.19 -19.84
N ARG A 169 11.01 16.98 -19.58
CA ARG A 169 12.06 16.36 -20.41
C ARG A 169 11.57 15.26 -21.35
N LYS A 170 10.36 14.74 -21.14
CA LYS A 170 9.65 13.73 -21.94
C LYS A 170 10.34 12.35 -22.08
N ALA A 171 11.52 12.14 -21.51
CA ALA A 171 12.23 10.87 -21.56
C ALA A 171 12.91 10.54 -20.24
N TYR A 172 12.79 9.30 -19.74
CA TYR A 172 13.44 8.90 -18.48
C TYR A 172 14.97 9.00 -18.53
N ALA A 173 15.57 8.67 -19.68
CA ALA A 173 17.01 8.72 -19.89
C ALA A 173 17.62 10.10 -19.56
N SER A 174 16.85 11.17 -19.82
CA SER A 174 17.24 12.57 -19.60
C SER A 174 17.05 13.09 -18.17
N LEU A 175 16.50 12.27 -17.26
CA LEU A 175 16.40 12.64 -15.85
C LEU A 175 17.79 12.72 -15.21
N THR A 176 17.96 13.65 -14.27
CA THR A 176 19.20 13.71 -13.48
C THR A 176 19.32 12.48 -12.59
N LYS A 177 20.56 12.16 -12.18
CA LYS A 177 20.84 11.06 -11.26
C LYS A 177 19.99 11.15 -9.98
N VAL A 178 19.80 12.35 -9.44
CA VAL A 178 18.96 12.59 -8.26
C VAL A 178 17.50 12.18 -8.49
N LYS A 179 16.91 12.55 -9.64
CA LYS A 179 15.50 12.18 -9.91
C LYS A 179 15.34 10.70 -10.22
N LYS A 180 16.32 10.06 -10.86
CA LYS A 180 16.36 8.60 -10.99
C LYS A 180 16.40 7.94 -9.61
N ASN A 181 17.27 8.41 -8.71
CA ASN A 181 17.30 7.92 -7.33
C ASN A 181 15.97 8.13 -6.59
N HIS A 182 15.28 9.26 -6.82
CA HIS A 182 13.95 9.50 -6.24
C HIS A 182 12.92 8.47 -6.72
N TRP A 183 12.98 8.10 -8.00
CA TRP A 183 12.12 7.06 -8.57
C TRP A 183 12.40 5.70 -7.93
N GLU A 184 13.66 5.28 -7.90
CA GLU A 184 14.06 4.01 -7.28
C GLU A 184 13.69 3.93 -5.80
N SER A 185 13.92 5.03 -5.09
CA SER A 185 13.52 5.19 -3.71
C SER A 185 12.00 5.03 -3.54
N LEU A 186 11.20 5.72 -4.34
CA LEU A 186 9.74 5.61 -4.27
C LEU A 186 9.28 4.16 -4.48
N LEU A 187 9.86 3.45 -5.44
CA LEU A 187 9.53 2.05 -5.70
C LEU A 187 9.87 1.15 -4.51
N ALA A 188 11.07 1.31 -3.93
CA ALA A 188 11.50 0.57 -2.75
C ALA A 188 10.62 0.85 -1.51
N TYR A 189 10.12 2.08 -1.36
CA TYR A 189 9.19 2.43 -0.28
C TYR A 189 7.89 1.66 -0.38
N ASN A 190 7.26 1.69 -1.56
CA ASN A 190 5.99 1.03 -1.80
C ASN A 190 6.09 -0.51 -1.66
N GLU A 191 7.23 -1.09 -2.05
CA GLU A 191 7.52 -2.50 -1.78
C GLU A 191 7.61 -2.80 -0.29
N TRP A 192 8.34 -1.97 0.46
CA TRP A 192 8.50 -2.11 1.89
C TRP A 192 7.15 -2.09 2.61
N ASP A 193 6.28 -1.14 2.26
CA ASP A 193 4.93 -1.01 2.85
C ASP A 193 4.12 -2.29 2.62
N CYS A 194 4.09 -2.81 1.40
CA CYS A 194 3.40 -4.08 1.08
C CYS A 194 3.96 -5.26 1.89
N ARG A 195 5.30 -5.38 1.98
CA ARG A 195 5.98 -6.48 2.69
C ARG A 195 5.88 -6.37 4.21
N ALA A 196 5.67 -5.17 4.76
CA ALA A 196 5.50 -4.97 6.19
C ALA A 196 4.15 -5.53 6.69
N LEU A 197 3.08 -5.41 5.91
CA LEU A 197 1.73 -5.84 6.31
C LEU A 197 1.61 -7.32 6.75
N PRO A 198 2.08 -8.33 6.00
CA PRO A 198 2.01 -9.72 6.46
C PRO A 198 2.86 -9.95 7.71
N LYS A 199 4.01 -9.28 7.84
CA LYS A 199 4.86 -9.38 9.04
C LYS A 199 4.14 -8.83 10.27
N LEU A 200 3.49 -7.67 10.13
CA LEU A 200 2.69 -7.05 11.19
C LEU A 200 1.52 -7.95 11.61
N LEU A 201 0.77 -8.48 10.65
CA LEU A 201 -0.37 -9.36 10.95
C LEU A 201 0.06 -10.64 11.68
N ARG A 202 1.19 -11.26 11.32
CA ARG A 202 1.72 -12.44 12.04
C ARG A 202 2.10 -12.15 13.50
N LYS A 203 2.41 -10.89 13.83
CA LYS A 203 2.73 -10.47 15.20
C LYS A 203 1.50 -10.03 16.01
N THR A 204 0.35 -9.85 15.35
CA THR A 204 -0.85 -9.22 15.95
C THR A 204 -2.11 -10.10 15.91
N LEU A 205 -1.98 -11.35 15.48
CA LEU A 205 -2.98 -12.41 15.66
C LEU A 205 -2.53 -13.39 16.73
#